data_AF-A0A5Q4H0M2-F1
#
_entry.id   AF-A0A5Q4H0M2-F1
#
_cell.length_a   1.000
_cell.length_b   1.000
_cell.length_c   1.000
_cell.angle_alpha   90.00
_cell.angle_beta   90.00
_cell.angle_gamma   90.00
#
_symmetry.space_group_name_H-M   'P 1'
#
loop_
_entity.id
_entity.type
_entity.pdbx_description
1 polymer ?
#
loop_
_entity_poly.entity_id
_entity_poly.type
_entity_poly.pdbx_seq_one_letter_code
_entity_poly.pdbx_strand_id
1 'polypeptide(L)'
;MDPTGGQLHGSDRLHESTPATQQTAQETDLPIEVSPETTYFTEPRMADGRVDYAAAINRITSEGVTPENNASILMLHAFGPELLDPQWRAEYYQRVGMEPLATEGQWFVDIKRFAEQRGIDMDPPLDPELEPFREELMQTIREGGGDSSEHPELFQALSELARRPPTERPRTLADHLDDATRKAWTAEDYPHLAEWLEVNQEPLEMVVAASLRSKRFDPVLASDGEPWIGTSLPVSAAFTRAGLALSARSTYRLGSGEVDRAIDD
;
A
#
# COMPACT_ATOMS: atom_id res chain seq x y z
N MET A 1 -17.48 -1.33 -62.71
CA MET A 1 -18.08 -0.47 -61.67
C MET A 1 -19.14 -1.31 -60.99
N ASP A 2 -18.94 -1.64 -59.72
CA ASP A 2 -20.00 -2.16 -58.85
C ASP A 2 -21.02 -1.02 -58.59
N PRO A 3 -22.30 -1.25 -58.21
CA PRO A 3 -22.60 -2.00 -56.97
C PRO A 3 -23.94 -2.77 -56.90
N THR A 4 -24.12 -3.39 -55.73
CA THR A 4 -25.37 -3.62 -54.95
C THR A 4 -26.19 -4.89 -55.14
N GLY A 5 -26.34 -5.63 -54.02
CA GLY A 5 -27.60 -6.31 -53.67
C GLY A 5 -27.50 -7.80 -53.35
N GLY A 6 -26.89 -8.17 -52.22
CA GLY A 6 -26.91 -9.54 -51.69
C GLY A 6 -27.59 -9.59 -50.31
N GLN A 7 -28.74 -10.25 -50.27
CA GLN A 7 -29.65 -10.45 -49.12
C GLN A 7 -28.99 -11.07 -47.88
N LEU A 8 -29.36 -10.56 -46.70
CA LEU A 8 -29.41 -11.33 -45.45
C LEU A 8 -30.78 -11.07 -44.77
N HIS A 9 -31.73 -11.97 -45.01
CA HIS A 9 -32.81 -12.33 -44.08
C HIS A 9 -32.41 -13.72 -43.57
N GLY A 10 -32.54 -14.11 -42.32
CA GLY A 10 -33.21 -13.56 -41.15
C GLY A 10 -33.15 -14.71 -40.14
N SER A 11 -32.87 -14.41 -38.88
CA SER A 11 -33.00 -15.38 -37.79
C SER A 11 -33.21 -14.60 -36.51
N ASP A 12 -34.49 -14.39 -36.21
CA ASP A 12 -34.97 -14.19 -34.85
C ASP A 12 -34.30 -15.20 -33.92
N ARG A 13 -33.59 -14.70 -32.91
CA ARG A 13 -33.52 -15.35 -31.61
C ARG A 13 -33.81 -14.32 -30.54
N LEU A 14 -35.07 -14.36 -30.14
CA LEU A 14 -35.59 -13.78 -28.91
C LEU A 14 -34.70 -14.17 -27.73
N HIS A 15 -34.49 -13.20 -26.85
CA HIS A 15 -33.91 -13.35 -25.53
C HIS A 15 -34.62 -14.44 -24.73
N GLU A 16 -34.00 -15.61 -24.59
CA GLU A 16 -34.28 -16.51 -23.47
C GLU A 16 -33.42 -16.08 -22.29
N SER A 17 -34.09 -15.51 -21.29
CA SER A 17 -33.53 -15.21 -19.99
C SER A 17 -33.23 -16.53 -19.28
N THR A 18 -31.95 -16.84 -19.07
CA THR A 18 -31.54 -17.96 -18.22
C THR A 18 -31.92 -17.63 -16.76
N PRO A 19 -32.66 -18.50 -16.05
CA PRO A 19 -32.97 -18.26 -14.65
C PRO A 19 -31.71 -18.43 -13.82
N ALA A 20 -31.50 -17.53 -12.86
CA ALA A 20 -30.48 -17.65 -11.84
C ALA A 20 -30.71 -18.94 -11.04
N THR A 21 -29.87 -19.95 -11.29
CA THR A 21 -29.81 -21.15 -10.46
C THR A 21 -29.26 -20.77 -9.10
N GLN A 22 -30.14 -20.77 -8.08
CA GLN A 22 -29.73 -20.83 -6.69
C GLN A 22 -28.94 -22.14 -6.50
N GLN A 23 -27.61 -22.05 -6.42
CA GLN A 23 -26.79 -23.17 -5.99
C GLN A 23 -27.04 -23.40 -4.50
N THR A 24 -27.79 -24.45 -4.20
CA THR A 24 -27.88 -25.05 -2.87
C THR A 24 -26.46 -25.46 -2.45
N ALA A 25 -25.97 -24.89 -1.33
CA ALA A 25 -24.71 -25.28 -0.72
C ALA A 25 -24.74 -26.79 -0.39
N GLN A 26 -23.90 -27.57 -1.05
CA GLN A 26 -23.65 -28.96 -0.69
C GLN A 26 -22.54 -28.99 0.35
N GLU A 27 -22.87 -29.57 1.51
CA GLU A 27 -21.93 -29.88 2.59
C GLU A 27 -20.83 -30.80 2.03
N THR A 28 -19.66 -30.25 1.75
CA THR A 28 -18.51 -31.01 1.25
C THR A 28 -17.93 -31.85 2.38
N ASP A 29 -17.70 -33.14 2.11
CA ASP A 29 -16.98 -34.05 3.01
C ASP A 29 -15.54 -33.53 3.19
N LEU A 30 -15.29 -32.84 4.30
CA LEU A 30 -14.01 -32.19 4.53
C LEU A 30 -12.94 -33.26 4.79
N PRO A 31 -11.81 -33.25 4.07
CA PRO A 31 -10.76 -34.27 4.23
C PRO A 31 -10.08 -34.28 5.61
N ILE A 32 -10.37 -33.27 6.45
CA ILE A 32 -9.88 -33.15 7.83
C ILE A 32 -11.05 -32.75 8.71
N GLU A 33 -11.24 -33.47 9.82
CA GLU A 33 -12.20 -33.10 10.87
C GLU A 33 -11.76 -31.79 11.53
N VAL A 34 -12.66 -30.80 11.55
CA VAL A 34 -12.39 -29.48 12.14
C VAL A 34 -12.70 -29.54 13.64
N SER A 35 -11.64 -29.62 14.46
CA SER A 35 -11.72 -29.68 15.93
C SER A 35 -10.59 -28.86 16.57
N PRO A 36 -10.66 -28.55 17.88
CA PRO A 36 -9.57 -27.86 18.59
C PRO A 36 -8.20 -28.59 18.52
N GLU A 37 -8.21 -29.91 18.26
CA GLU A 37 -7.02 -30.72 18.09
C GLU A 37 -6.34 -30.50 16.71
N THR A 38 -7.09 -30.06 15.70
CA THR A 38 -6.62 -29.89 14.31
C THR A 38 -6.61 -28.44 13.85
N THR A 39 -7.33 -27.55 14.52
CA THR A 39 -7.39 -26.12 14.23
C THR A 39 -7.62 -25.27 15.47
N TYR A 40 -7.07 -24.06 15.48
CA TYR A 40 -7.24 -23.12 16.57
C TYR A 40 -8.65 -22.50 16.61
N PHE A 41 -9.28 -22.31 15.45
CA PHE A 41 -10.64 -21.79 15.33
C PHE A 41 -11.56 -22.85 14.79
N THR A 42 -12.68 -23.10 15.47
CA THR A 42 -13.71 -24.04 15.01
C THR A 42 -14.95 -23.33 14.46
N GLU A 43 -15.10 -22.03 14.75
CA GLU A 43 -16.22 -21.18 14.32
C GLU A 43 -15.75 -19.72 14.13
N PRO A 44 -16.44 -18.93 13.28
CA PRO A 44 -17.59 -19.31 12.44
C PRO A 44 -17.19 -20.22 11.27
N ARG A 45 -18.18 -20.90 10.68
CA ARG A 45 -18.00 -21.74 9.46
C ARG A 45 -18.67 -21.14 8.24
N MET A 46 -18.04 -21.35 7.09
CA MET A 46 -18.61 -21.07 5.77
C MET A 46 -19.71 -22.09 5.43
N ALA A 47 -20.50 -21.81 4.39
CA ALA A 47 -21.58 -22.69 3.94
C ALA A 47 -21.08 -24.09 3.46
N ASP A 48 -19.80 -24.20 3.10
CA ASP A 48 -19.14 -25.45 2.70
C ASP A 48 -18.55 -26.24 3.88
N GLY A 49 -18.76 -25.78 5.12
CA GLY A 49 -18.33 -26.41 6.37
C GLY A 49 -16.92 -26.04 6.83
N ARG A 50 -16.10 -25.40 5.99
CA ARG A 50 -14.76 -24.92 6.35
C ARG A 50 -14.85 -23.77 7.35
N VAL A 51 -13.81 -23.59 8.14
CA VAL A 51 -13.71 -22.46 9.08
C VAL A 51 -13.58 -21.15 8.30
N ASP A 52 -14.43 -20.18 8.64
CA ASP A 52 -14.32 -18.79 8.22
C ASP A 52 -13.35 -18.06 9.15
N TYR A 53 -12.07 -18.15 8.81
CA TYR A 53 -11.03 -17.50 9.57
C TYR A 53 -11.10 -15.97 9.54
N ALA A 54 -11.53 -15.37 8.42
CA ALA A 54 -11.64 -13.91 8.30
C ALA A 54 -12.63 -13.37 9.35
N ALA A 55 -13.80 -14.00 9.47
CA ALA A 55 -14.77 -13.64 10.48
C ALA A 55 -14.31 -13.98 11.91
N ALA A 56 -13.58 -15.09 12.11
CA ALA A 56 -12.99 -15.42 13.42
C ALA A 56 -12.01 -14.35 13.91
N ILE A 57 -11.06 -13.92 13.05
CA ILE A 57 -10.09 -12.87 13.37
C ILE A 57 -10.82 -11.56 13.63
N ASN A 58 -11.73 -11.17 12.74
CA ASN A 58 -12.47 -9.92 12.87
C ASN A 58 -13.23 -9.84 14.20
N ARG A 59 -13.81 -10.96 14.68
CA ARG A 59 -14.46 -11.03 15.98
C ARG A 59 -13.50 -10.70 17.13
N ILE A 60 -12.28 -11.21 17.07
CA ILE A 60 -11.28 -11.03 18.13
C ILE A 60 -10.65 -9.63 18.04
N THR A 61 -10.29 -9.18 16.84
CA THR A 61 -9.58 -7.92 16.64
C THR A 61 -10.49 -6.69 16.78
N SER A 62 -11.81 -6.86 16.61
CA SER A 62 -12.80 -5.79 16.86
C SER A 62 -13.27 -5.70 18.32
N GLU A 63 -12.84 -6.61 19.21
CA GLU A 63 -13.33 -6.62 20.59
C GLU A 63 -12.97 -5.34 21.37
N GLY A 64 -14.01 -4.65 21.85
CA GLY A 64 -13.89 -3.38 22.56
C GLY A 64 -13.47 -2.20 21.68
N VAL A 65 -13.52 -2.36 20.35
CA VAL A 65 -13.21 -1.29 19.40
C VAL A 65 -14.45 -0.44 19.15
N THR A 66 -14.24 0.87 19.14
CA THR A 66 -15.22 1.91 18.83
C THR A 66 -14.62 2.84 17.78
N PRO A 67 -15.42 3.59 17.01
CA PRO A 67 -14.88 4.56 16.07
C PRO A 67 -13.91 5.55 16.74
N GLU A 68 -14.21 5.94 17.98
CA GLU A 68 -13.40 6.87 18.74
C GLU A 68 -12.09 6.26 19.24
N ASN A 69 -11.98 4.95 19.45
CA ASN A 69 -10.74 4.36 19.93
C ASN A 69 -9.94 3.64 18.83
N ASN A 70 -10.44 3.61 17.59
CA ASN A 70 -9.82 2.90 16.49
C ASN A 70 -8.79 3.76 15.72
N ALA A 71 -7.51 3.42 15.84
CA ALA A 71 -6.43 4.06 15.10
C ALA A 71 -6.62 4.01 13.56
N SER A 72 -7.25 2.96 13.03
CA SER A 72 -7.38 2.76 11.58
C SER A 72 -8.24 3.83 10.89
N ILE A 73 -9.20 4.43 11.61
CA ILE A 73 -10.03 5.51 11.07
C ILE A 73 -9.20 6.77 10.84
N LEU A 74 -8.35 7.15 11.80
CA LEU A 74 -7.44 8.28 11.63
C LEU A 74 -6.39 8.03 10.55
N MET A 75 -5.92 6.78 10.42
CA MET A 75 -5.04 6.39 9.33
C MET A 75 -5.72 6.58 7.97
N LEU A 76 -7.00 6.23 7.83
CA LEU A 76 -7.77 6.49 6.62
C LEU A 76 -7.96 7.98 6.33
N HIS A 77 -8.25 8.79 7.36
CA HIS A 77 -8.32 10.25 7.17
C HIS A 77 -6.98 10.86 6.76
N ALA A 78 -5.85 10.31 7.22
CA ALA A 78 -4.53 10.77 6.82
C ALA A 78 -4.20 10.41 5.37
N PHE A 79 -4.50 9.18 4.93
CA PHE A 79 -4.06 8.66 3.63
C PHE A 79 -5.12 8.70 2.53
N GLY A 80 -6.38 8.95 2.88
CA GLY A 80 -7.50 9.01 1.95
C GLY A 80 -8.04 7.63 1.52
N PRO A 81 -9.09 7.63 0.68
CA PRO A 81 -9.79 6.42 0.26
C PRO A 81 -8.95 5.50 -0.65
N GLU A 82 -7.88 6.01 -1.25
CA GLU A 82 -6.97 5.24 -2.11
C GLU A 82 -6.17 4.18 -1.35
N LEU A 83 -6.13 4.27 -0.02
CA LEU A 83 -5.55 3.24 0.83
C LEU A 83 -6.29 1.90 0.75
N LEU A 84 -7.56 1.93 0.34
CA LEU A 84 -8.41 0.78 0.20
C LEU A 84 -8.66 0.46 -1.27
N ASP A 85 -8.64 -0.84 -1.58
CA ASP A 85 -9.15 -1.33 -2.86
C ASP A 85 -10.60 -0.86 -3.06
N PRO A 86 -10.95 -0.25 -4.21
CA PRO A 86 -12.30 0.19 -4.51
C PRO A 86 -13.39 -0.82 -4.20
N GLN A 87 -13.15 -2.13 -4.43
CA GLN A 87 -14.15 -3.18 -4.21
C GLN A 87 -14.52 -3.34 -2.72
N TRP A 88 -13.59 -2.98 -1.82
CA TRP A 88 -13.68 -3.25 -0.39
C TRP A 88 -14.04 -2.03 0.46
N ARG A 89 -14.02 -0.82 -0.12
CA ARG A 89 -14.23 0.45 0.62
C ARG A 89 -15.52 0.49 1.44
N ALA A 90 -16.65 0.18 0.80
CA ALA A 90 -17.96 0.27 1.45
C ALA A 90 -18.05 -0.67 2.66
N GLU A 91 -17.56 -1.89 2.51
CA GLU A 91 -17.54 -2.88 3.59
C GLU A 91 -16.56 -2.48 4.70
N TYR A 92 -15.37 -1.99 4.35
CA TYR A 92 -14.40 -1.50 5.31
C TYR A 92 -15.01 -0.39 6.18
N TYR A 93 -15.61 0.64 5.56
CA TYR A 93 -16.23 1.76 6.26
C TYR A 93 -17.34 1.32 7.20
N GLN A 94 -18.19 0.40 6.74
CA GLN A 94 -19.24 -0.19 7.56
C GLN A 94 -18.68 -0.93 8.78
N ARG A 95 -17.64 -1.75 8.60
CA ARG A 95 -17.06 -2.58 9.68
C ARG A 95 -16.33 -1.75 10.73
N VAL A 96 -15.70 -0.65 10.36
CA VAL A 96 -15.06 0.25 11.33
C VAL A 96 -16.00 1.33 11.89
N GLY A 97 -17.21 1.46 11.33
CA GLY A 97 -18.21 2.42 11.79
C GLY A 97 -17.90 3.86 11.41
N MET A 98 -17.39 4.09 10.20
CA MET A 98 -17.12 5.43 9.67
C MET A 98 -17.97 5.74 8.44
N GLU A 99 -18.23 7.02 8.22
CA GLU A 99 -18.80 7.49 6.96
C GLU A 99 -17.76 7.42 5.83
N PRO A 100 -18.18 7.20 4.57
CA PRO A 100 -17.28 7.22 3.43
C PRO A 100 -16.51 8.53 3.32
N LEU A 101 -15.21 8.42 3.08
CA LEU A 101 -14.38 9.59 2.81
C LEU A 101 -14.75 10.23 1.47
N ALA A 102 -14.59 11.55 1.39
CA ALA A 102 -14.63 12.27 0.13
C ALA A 102 -13.54 11.73 -0.82
N THR A 103 -13.81 11.76 -2.12
CA THR A 103 -12.84 11.36 -3.15
C THR A 103 -11.62 12.30 -3.16
N GLU A 104 -11.86 13.59 -2.88
CA GLU A 104 -10.84 14.63 -2.79
C GLU A 104 -10.61 15.06 -1.33
N GLY A 105 -9.38 15.39 -1.00
CA GLY A 105 -9.01 15.89 0.32
C GLY A 105 -7.50 16.10 0.44
N GLN A 106 -7.08 16.64 1.59
CA GLN A 106 -5.68 16.84 1.92
C GLN A 106 -5.10 15.55 2.49
N TRP A 107 -4.80 14.62 1.58
CA TRP A 107 -4.23 13.32 1.93
C TRP A 107 -2.71 13.38 1.99
N PHE A 108 -2.11 12.42 2.69
CA PHE A 108 -0.68 12.21 2.70
C PHE A 108 -0.14 12.09 1.27
N VAL A 109 0.83 12.93 0.94
CA VAL A 109 1.52 12.93 -0.35
C VAL A 109 2.82 12.17 -0.21
N ASP A 110 2.89 11.00 -0.86
CA ASP A 110 4.13 10.21 -0.98
C ASP A 110 5.28 11.06 -1.56
N ILE A 111 6.50 10.86 -1.04
CA ILE A 111 7.66 11.64 -1.48
C ILE A 111 7.95 11.50 -2.98
N LYS A 112 7.69 10.34 -3.58
CA LYS A 112 7.82 10.13 -5.02
C LYS A 112 6.82 10.98 -5.79
N ARG A 113 5.54 10.93 -5.37
CA ARG A 113 4.46 11.74 -5.96
C ARG A 113 4.75 13.24 -5.82
N PHE A 114 5.26 13.66 -4.67
CA PHE A 114 5.67 15.04 -4.43
C PHE A 114 6.78 15.46 -5.41
N ALA A 115 7.81 14.63 -5.57
CA ALA A 115 8.92 14.93 -6.48
C ALA A 115 8.46 15.03 -7.94
N GLU A 116 7.63 14.08 -8.40
CA GLU A 116 7.02 14.09 -9.72
C GLU A 116 6.23 15.38 -9.98
N GLN A 117 5.39 15.81 -9.03
CA GLN A 117 4.59 17.03 -9.14
C GLN A 117 5.43 18.31 -9.23
N ARG A 118 6.68 18.26 -8.79
CA ARG A 118 7.63 19.38 -8.79
C ARG A 118 8.72 19.27 -9.85
N GLY A 119 8.72 18.20 -10.63
CA GLY A 119 9.80 17.92 -11.57
C GLY A 119 11.15 17.74 -10.88
N ILE A 120 11.15 17.24 -9.65
CA ILE A 120 12.37 16.90 -8.90
C ILE A 120 12.74 15.46 -9.26
N ASP A 121 13.97 15.24 -9.69
CA ASP A 121 14.46 13.91 -10.02
C ASP A 121 14.71 13.11 -8.72
N MET A 122 14.04 11.97 -8.60
CA MET A 122 14.16 11.06 -7.44
C MET A 122 15.30 10.06 -7.62
N ASP A 123 15.61 9.73 -8.85
CA ASP A 123 16.66 8.81 -9.21
C ASP A 123 17.87 9.64 -9.65
N PRO A 124 19.10 9.28 -9.22
CA PRO A 124 20.25 9.94 -9.80
C PRO A 124 20.27 9.57 -11.29
N PRO A 125 20.77 10.46 -12.18
CA PRO A 125 21.07 10.04 -13.53
C PRO A 125 21.92 8.76 -13.46
N LEU A 126 21.64 7.82 -14.36
CA LEU A 126 22.36 6.55 -14.45
C LEU A 126 23.86 6.83 -14.33
N ASP A 127 24.54 6.14 -13.41
CA ASP A 127 25.98 6.33 -13.23
C ASP A 127 26.67 6.18 -14.60
N PRO A 128 27.60 7.07 -14.98
CA PRO A 128 28.27 6.99 -16.27
C PRO A 128 28.86 5.60 -16.60
N GLU A 129 29.21 4.79 -15.59
CA GLU A 129 29.68 3.42 -15.78
C GLU A 129 28.59 2.41 -16.10
N LEU A 130 27.34 2.71 -15.75
CA LEU A 130 26.18 1.92 -16.12
C LEU A 130 25.57 2.38 -17.45
N GLU A 131 25.95 3.55 -17.95
CA GLU A 131 25.46 4.07 -19.24
C GLU A 131 25.64 3.09 -20.42
N PRO A 132 26.80 2.40 -20.57
CA PRO A 132 26.97 1.39 -21.61
C PRO A 132 26.00 0.21 -21.49
N PHE A 133 25.48 -0.06 -20.29
CA PHE A 133 24.58 -1.17 -19.98
C PHE A 133 23.12 -0.75 -19.81
N ARG A 134 22.75 0.48 -20.21
CA ARG A 134 21.42 1.05 -20.00
C ARG A 134 20.28 0.13 -20.44
N GLU A 135 20.32 -0.40 -21.67
CA GLU A 135 19.25 -1.24 -22.21
C GLU A 135 19.15 -2.58 -21.48
N GLU A 136 20.30 -3.19 -21.20
CA GLU A 136 20.41 -4.46 -20.47
C GLU A 136 19.87 -4.31 -19.04
N LEU A 137 20.27 -3.26 -18.32
CA LEU A 137 19.76 -2.92 -16.99
C LEU A 137 18.24 -2.72 -17.00
N MET A 138 17.73 -1.96 -17.97
CA MET A 138 16.29 -1.72 -18.09
C MET A 138 15.50 -2.98 -18.47
N GLN A 139 16.13 -3.94 -19.14
CA GLN A 139 15.54 -5.25 -19.42
C GLN A 139 15.51 -6.10 -18.14
N THR A 140 16.62 -6.21 -17.40
CA THR A 140 16.67 -6.96 -16.14
C THR A 140 15.67 -6.47 -15.10
N ILE A 141 15.48 -5.14 -14.99
CA ILE A 141 14.47 -4.54 -14.11
C ILE A 141 13.05 -4.93 -14.55
N ARG A 142 12.76 -4.85 -15.86
CA ARG A 142 11.45 -5.24 -16.42
C ARG A 142 11.11 -6.71 -16.17
N GLU A 143 12.12 -7.57 -16.19
CA GLU A 143 11.98 -9.01 -15.98
C GLU A 143 11.97 -9.41 -14.48
N GLY A 144 12.10 -8.43 -13.57
CA GLY A 144 11.98 -8.66 -12.12
C GLY A 144 13.23 -9.21 -11.46
N GLY A 145 14.42 -8.94 -12.03
CA GLY A 145 15.68 -9.50 -11.56
C GLY A 145 15.93 -10.88 -12.18
N GLY A 146 16.30 -10.86 -13.46
CA GLY A 146 16.73 -12.06 -14.21
C GLY A 146 17.96 -12.75 -13.61
N ASP A 147 18.34 -13.89 -14.18
CA ASP A 147 19.52 -14.63 -13.71
C ASP A 147 20.78 -13.78 -13.91
N SER A 148 21.41 -13.39 -12.79
CA SER A 148 22.67 -12.66 -12.77
C SER A 148 23.81 -13.32 -13.57
N SER A 149 23.70 -14.62 -13.88
CA SER A 149 24.65 -15.34 -14.71
C SER A 149 24.58 -14.97 -16.21
N GLU A 150 23.46 -14.40 -16.67
CA GLU A 150 23.25 -13.98 -18.06
C GLU A 150 23.87 -12.62 -18.38
N HIS A 151 24.24 -11.85 -17.35
CA HIS A 151 24.68 -10.45 -17.45
C HIS A 151 25.95 -10.16 -16.61
N PRO A 152 27.07 -10.86 -16.84
CA PRO A 152 28.25 -10.80 -15.95
C PRO A 152 28.93 -9.43 -15.91
N GLU A 153 28.95 -8.69 -17.02
CA GLU A 153 29.57 -7.36 -17.08
C GLU A 153 28.70 -6.30 -16.37
N LEU A 154 27.38 -6.33 -16.57
CA LEU A 154 26.43 -5.50 -15.83
C LEU A 154 26.48 -5.81 -14.33
N PHE A 155 26.53 -7.09 -13.94
CA PHE A 155 26.67 -7.49 -12.55
C PHE A 155 27.99 -6.98 -11.92
N GLN A 156 29.09 -7.05 -12.67
CA GLN A 156 30.37 -6.50 -12.23
C GLN A 156 30.30 -4.98 -12.06
N ALA A 157 29.73 -4.25 -13.03
CA ALA A 157 29.57 -2.79 -12.94
C ALA A 157 28.68 -2.38 -11.76
N LEU A 158 27.55 -3.06 -11.53
CA LEU A 158 26.71 -2.85 -10.35
C LEU A 158 27.44 -3.15 -9.04
N SER A 159 28.26 -4.19 -9.02
CA SER A 159 29.07 -4.57 -7.84
C SER A 159 30.15 -3.53 -7.52
N GLU A 160 30.81 -2.96 -8.54
CA GLU A 160 31.77 -1.87 -8.36
C GLU A 160 31.08 -0.60 -7.88
N LEU A 161 29.94 -0.23 -8.48
CA LEU A 161 29.15 0.92 -8.05
C LEU A 161 28.69 0.79 -6.59
N ALA A 162 28.23 -0.39 -6.18
CA ALA A 162 27.79 -0.65 -4.80
C ALA A 162 28.91 -0.55 -3.76
N ARG A 163 30.18 -0.64 -4.18
CA ARG A 163 31.35 -0.48 -3.28
C ARG A 163 31.78 0.98 -3.11
N ARG A 164 31.29 1.90 -3.96
CA ARG A 164 31.67 3.32 -3.88
C ARG A 164 31.07 3.99 -2.65
N PRO A 165 31.80 4.94 -2.04
CA PRO A 165 31.25 5.73 -0.95
C PRO A 165 30.11 6.63 -1.48
N PRO A 166 29.03 6.85 -0.70
CA PRO A 166 27.88 7.69 -1.10
C PRO A 166 28.22 9.13 -1.52
N THR A 167 29.42 9.61 -1.20
CA THR A 167 29.92 10.96 -1.51
C THR A 167 30.28 11.17 -2.98
N GLU A 168 30.39 10.11 -3.78
CA GLU A 168 30.83 10.18 -5.17
C GLU A 168 29.69 10.23 -6.20
N ARG A 169 28.42 10.24 -5.75
CA ARG A 169 27.24 10.36 -6.61
C ARG A 169 26.45 11.65 -6.33
N PRO A 170 25.75 12.23 -7.32
CA PRO A 170 24.74 13.26 -7.07
C PRO A 170 23.73 12.76 -6.04
N ARG A 171 23.46 13.54 -5.00
CA ARG A 171 22.50 13.15 -3.96
C ARG A 171 21.09 13.47 -4.39
N THR A 172 20.20 12.50 -4.22
CA THR A 172 18.79 12.64 -4.59
C THR A 172 17.93 13.06 -3.41
N LEU A 173 16.67 13.37 -3.68
CA LEU A 173 15.70 13.60 -2.62
C LEU A 173 15.52 12.36 -1.72
N ALA A 174 15.72 11.15 -2.24
CA ALA A 174 15.73 9.92 -1.43
C ALA A 174 16.95 9.85 -0.49
N ASP A 175 18.14 10.23 -0.96
CA ASP A 175 19.34 10.34 -0.10
C ASP A 175 19.13 11.40 0.99
N HIS A 176 18.50 12.53 0.65
CA HIS A 176 18.17 13.57 1.62
C HIS A 176 17.18 13.04 2.67
N LEU A 177 16.16 12.28 2.28
CA LEU A 177 15.19 11.72 3.22
C LEU A 177 15.89 10.74 4.17
N ASP A 178 16.73 9.86 3.62
CA ASP A 178 17.50 8.89 4.39
C ASP A 178 18.43 9.57 5.42
N ASP A 179 19.12 10.64 5.01
CA ASP A 179 19.88 11.52 5.91
C ASP A 179 18.98 12.17 6.97
N ALA A 180 17.87 12.76 6.55
CA ALA A 180 16.93 13.48 7.39
C ALA A 180 16.36 12.59 8.49
N THR A 181 16.13 11.29 8.26
CA THR A 181 15.66 10.40 9.34
C THR A 181 16.66 10.14 10.47
N ARG A 182 17.95 10.51 10.30
CA ARG A 182 19.02 10.10 11.24
C ARG A 182 19.73 11.24 11.96
N LYS A 183 19.72 12.45 11.41
CA LYS A 183 20.42 13.61 11.99
C LYS A 183 19.54 14.84 11.97
N ALA A 184 19.74 15.72 12.95
CA ALA A 184 19.08 17.02 12.98
C ALA A 184 19.41 17.84 11.72
N TRP A 185 18.41 18.54 11.19
CA TRP A 185 18.52 19.32 9.95
C TRP A 185 17.55 20.51 9.96
N THR A 186 17.78 21.46 9.07
CA THR A 186 17.01 22.70 8.90
C THR A 186 16.52 22.85 7.46
N ALA A 187 15.59 23.77 7.20
CA ALA A 187 15.07 23.99 5.85
C ALA A 187 16.15 24.47 4.85
N GLU A 188 17.27 25.03 5.35
CA GLU A 188 18.41 25.40 4.52
C GLU A 188 19.19 24.17 4.03
N ASP A 189 19.24 23.10 4.84
CA ASP A 189 19.94 21.85 4.47
C ASP A 189 19.20 21.10 3.37
N TYR A 190 17.87 20.96 3.51
CA TYR A 190 17.01 20.18 2.60
C TYR A 190 15.69 20.89 2.29
N PRO A 191 15.69 21.94 1.44
CA PRO A 191 14.51 22.78 1.21
C PRO A 191 13.31 22.03 0.63
N HIS A 192 13.53 21.09 -0.29
CA HIS A 192 12.45 20.27 -0.85
C HIS A 192 11.83 19.30 0.16
N LEU A 193 12.60 18.81 1.14
CA LEU A 193 12.04 17.99 2.21
C LEU A 193 11.24 18.82 3.21
N ALA A 194 11.72 20.02 3.56
CA ALA A 194 10.96 20.93 4.41
C ALA A 194 9.61 21.26 3.79
N GLU A 195 9.59 21.56 2.49
CA GLU A 195 8.34 21.78 1.75
C GLU A 195 7.44 20.53 1.71
N TRP A 196 8.02 19.34 1.51
CA TRP A 196 7.26 18.08 1.54
C TRP A 196 6.63 17.80 2.91
N LEU A 197 7.34 18.09 4.00
CA LEU A 197 6.81 17.98 5.36
C LEU A 197 5.68 18.98 5.63
N GLU A 198 5.79 20.21 5.10
CA GLU A 198 4.75 21.22 5.19
C GLU A 198 3.46 20.77 4.49
N VAL A 199 3.57 20.25 3.26
CA VAL A 199 2.44 19.66 2.52
C VAL A 199 1.76 18.53 3.30
N ASN A 200 2.53 17.80 4.11
CA ASN A 200 2.04 16.65 4.87
C ASN A 200 1.72 16.97 6.34
N GLN A 201 1.66 18.25 6.75
CA GLN A 201 1.49 18.58 8.16
C GLN A 201 0.21 17.98 8.75
N GLU A 202 -0.96 18.24 8.15
CA GLU A 202 -2.25 17.74 8.63
C GLU A 202 -2.33 16.20 8.62
N PRO A 203 -1.98 15.48 7.52
CA PRO A 203 -1.91 14.02 7.54
C PRO A 203 -1.02 13.45 8.64
N LEU A 204 0.15 14.05 8.86
CA LEU A 204 1.09 13.56 9.88
C LEU A 204 0.60 13.82 11.31
N GLU A 205 -0.14 14.91 11.54
CA GLU A 205 -0.84 15.12 12.82
C GLU A 205 -1.90 14.05 13.07
N MET A 206 -2.64 13.63 12.04
CA MET A 206 -3.58 12.51 12.14
C MET A 206 -2.88 11.18 12.43
N VAL A 207 -1.70 10.94 11.85
CA VAL A 207 -0.90 9.74 12.14
C VAL A 207 -0.43 9.72 13.60
N VAL A 208 0.06 10.85 14.13
CA VAL A 208 0.41 10.97 15.56
C VAL A 208 -0.82 10.73 16.43
N ALA A 209 -1.96 11.35 16.11
CA ALA A 209 -3.20 11.11 16.85
C ALA A 209 -3.66 9.64 16.78
N ALA A 210 -3.40 8.94 15.67
CA ALA A 210 -3.70 7.52 15.51
C ALA A 210 -2.82 6.65 16.42
N SER A 211 -1.53 6.98 16.57
CA SER A 211 -0.60 6.23 17.43
C SER A 211 -0.97 6.30 18.92
N LEU A 212 -1.68 7.36 19.32
CA LEU A 212 -2.17 7.56 20.69
C LEU A 212 -3.50 6.85 20.99
N ARG A 213 -4.17 6.26 19.98
CA ARG A 213 -5.41 5.52 20.20
C ARG A 213 -5.12 4.18 20.87
N SER A 214 -5.94 3.79 21.84
CA SER A 214 -5.75 2.57 22.64
C SER A 214 -6.04 1.26 21.89
N LYS A 215 -6.69 1.33 20.73
CA LYS A 215 -7.13 0.18 19.94
C LYS A 215 -6.90 0.41 18.46
N ARG A 216 -6.83 -0.68 17.72
CA ARG A 216 -6.73 -0.70 16.27
C ARG A 216 -7.46 -1.92 15.75
N PHE A 217 -8.34 -1.69 14.79
CA PHE A 217 -9.02 -2.74 14.05
C PHE A 217 -9.00 -2.41 12.57
N ASP A 218 -8.25 -3.24 11.84
CA ASP A 218 -8.29 -3.30 10.38
C ASP A 218 -9.05 -4.56 9.99
N PRO A 219 -10.27 -4.43 9.44
CA PRO A 219 -11.02 -5.58 8.97
C PRO A 219 -10.23 -6.43 7.97
N VAL A 220 -10.22 -7.74 8.21
CA VAL A 220 -9.84 -8.74 7.21
C VAL A 220 -11.01 -8.88 6.25
N LEU A 221 -10.80 -8.49 5.00
CA LEU A 221 -11.81 -8.50 3.94
C LEU A 221 -11.45 -9.62 2.95
N ALA A 222 -12.33 -10.58 2.78
CA ALA A 222 -12.13 -11.73 1.91
C ALA A 222 -13.41 -12.01 1.12
N SER A 223 -13.26 -12.38 -0.15
CA SER A 223 -14.35 -12.92 -0.95
C SER A 223 -14.64 -14.36 -0.54
N ASP A 224 -15.90 -14.79 -0.69
CA ASP A 224 -16.30 -16.17 -0.46
C ASP A 224 -15.42 -17.14 -1.27
N GLY A 225 -14.73 -18.06 -0.57
CA GLY A 225 -13.91 -19.10 -1.18
C GLY A 225 -12.42 -18.75 -1.42
N GLU A 226 -11.99 -17.51 -1.18
CA GLU A 226 -10.58 -17.11 -1.29
C GLU A 226 -9.75 -17.60 -0.07
N PRO A 227 -8.60 -18.26 -0.28
CA PRO A 227 -7.70 -18.62 0.82
C PRO A 227 -7.14 -17.36 1.51
N TRP A 228 -7.20 -17.32 2.85
CA TRP A 228 -6.65 -16.22 3.67
C TRP A 228 -5.17 -15.90 3.38
N ILE A 229 -4.39 -16.85 2.86
CA ILE A 229 -2.95 -16.64 2.59
C ILE A 229 -2.67 -15.52 1.55
N GLY A 230 -3.69 -14.98 0.87
CA GLY A 230 -3.59 -13.83 -0.05
C GLY A 230 -4.29 -12.56 0.43
N THR A 231 -4.88 -12.52 1.63
CA THR A 231 -5.65 -11.35 2.07
C THR A 231 -4.72 -10.18 2.42
N SER A 232 -4.75 -9.16 1.57
CA SER A 232 -4.00 -7.91 1.79
C SER A 232 -4.52 -7.17 3.01
N LEU A 233 -3.60 -6.74 3.88
CA LEU A 233 -3.88 -5.77 4.96
C LEU A 233 -3.64 -4.36 4.39
N PRO A 234 -4.70 -3.60 4.01
CA PRO A 234 -4.59 -2.44 3.11
C PRO A 234 -3.66 -1.32 3.63
N VAL A 235 -3.56 -1.20 4.96
CA VAL A 235 -2.84 -0.12 5.66
C VAL A 235 -1.33 -0.37 5.83
N SER A 236 -0.84 -1.60 5.63
CA SER A 236 0.51 -2.00 6.04
C SER A 236 1.65 -1.19 5.40
N ALA A 237 1.58 -0.95 4.08
CA ALA A 237 2.59 -0.17 3.36
C ALA A 237 2.53 1.35 3.60
N ALA A 238 1.40 1.86 4.11
CA ALA A 238 1.27 3.27 4.47
C ALA A 238 2.06 3.62 5.74
N PHE A 239 2.15 2.69 6.70
CA PHE A 239 2.87 2.93 7.96
C PHE A 239 4.36 3.17 7.77
N THR A 240 5.02 2.41 6.89
CA THR A 240 6.45 2.62 6.62
C THR A 240 6.71 4.03 6.09
N ARG A 241 5.84 4.52 5.20
CA ARG A 241 5.98 5.85 4.61
C ARG A 241 5.71 6.97 5.62
N ALA A 242 4.66 6.82 6.43
CA ALA A 242 4.38 7.72 7.54
C ALA A 242 5.52 7.74 8.57
N GLY A 243 6.07 6.58 8.93
CA GLY A 243 7.15 6.47 9.91
C GLY A 243 8.42 7.19 9.44
N LEU A 244 8.78 7.06 8.16
CA LEU A 244 9.91 7.80 7.58
C LEU A 244 9.67 9.31 7.60
N ALA A 245 8.45 9.74 7.25
CA ALA A 245 8.07 11.15 7.30
C ALA A 245 8.11 11.74 8.72
N LEU A 246 7.57 11.02 9.71
CA LEU A 246 7.63 11.41 11.13
C LEU A 246 9.07 11.45 11.64
N SER A 247 9.90 10.46 11.29
CA SER A 247 11.32 10.46 11.66
C SER A 247 12.05 11.67 11.09
N ALA A 248 11.80 12.01 9.81
CA ALA A 248 12.37 13.19 9.18
C ALA A 248 11.82 14.50 9.80
N ARG A 249 10.55 14.54 10.21
CA ARG A 249 9.96 15.71 10.88
C ARG A 249 10.46 15.90 12.31
N SER A 250 10.67 14.81 13.04
CA SER A 250 11.26 14.82 14.38
C SER A 250 12.65 15.44 14.35
N THR A 251 13.52 14.98 13.45
CA THR A 251 14.88 15.53 13.30
C THR A 251 14.91 16.96 12.74
N TYR A 252 13.92 17.33 11.91
CA TYR A 252 13.73 18.72 11.46
C TYR A 252 13.39 19.64 12.63
N ARG A 253 12.43 19.25 13.46
CA ARG A 253 12.03 19.96 14.68
C ARG A 253 13.21 20.07 15.64
N LEU A 254 13.99 19.00 15.79
CA LEU A 254 15.21 19.02 16.60
C LEU A 254 16.24 20.04 16.07
N GLY A 255 16.49 20.06 14.75
CA GLY A 255 17.40 21.02 14.12
C GLY A 255 16.90 22.47 14.20
N SER A 256 15.59 22.67 14.25
CA SER A 256 14.93 23.97 14.39
C SER A 256 14.78 24.42 15.85
N GLY A 257 15.18 23.60 16.83
CA GLY A 257 15.09 23.89 18.26
C GLY A 257 13.74 23.60 18.92
N GLU A 258 12.80 22.99 18.20
CA GLU A 258 11.48 22.56 18.70
C GLU A 258 11.55 21.18 19.37
N VAL A 259 12.39 21.04 20.41
CA VAL A 259 12.73 19.74 21.02
C VAL A 259 11.51 18.99 21.54
N ASP A 260 10.60 19.66 22.25
CA ASP A 260 9.40 18.99 22.80
C ASP A 260 8.52 18.40 21.69
N ARG A 261 8.34 19.15 20.59
CA ARG A 261 7.56 18.67 19.45
C ARG A 261 8.28 17.60 18.64
N ALA A 262 9.61 17.53 18.72
CA ALA A 262 10.37 16.45 18.10
C ALA A 262 10.13 15.11 18.82
N ILE A 263 9.85 15.14 20.13
CA ILE A 263 9.57 13.94 20.95
C ILE A 263 8.17 13.39 20.67
N ASP A 264 7.23 14.24 20.28
CA ASP A 264 5.85 13.85 19.95
C ASP A 264 5.74 13.05 18.62
N ASP A 265 6.76 13.13 17.76
CA ASP A 265 6.85 12.44 16.45
C ASP A 265 7.60 11.10 16.58
#